data_AF-A0A9E2MXS9-F1
#
_entry.id   AF-A0A9E2MXS9-F1
#
_cell.length_a   1.000
_cell.length_b   1.000
_cell.length_c   1.000
_cell.angle_alpha   90.00
_cell.angle_beta   90.00
_cell.angle_gamma   90.00
#
_symmetry.space_group_name_H-M   'P 1'
#
loop_
_entity.id
_entity.type
_entity.pdbx_description
1 polymer ?
#
loop_
_entity_poly.entity_id
_entity_poly.type
_entity_poly.pdbx_seq_one_letter_code
_entity_poly.pdbx_strand_id
1 'polypeptide(L)'
;MEKVIAGLDREIDRKLKDYHREFELLKIVLGVKEQGVASVIAETGADMDRFPSEGHLSTWAGMGPGNSESAGKKWKDDPRQTVFPSRNASIAS
;
A
#
# COMPACT_ATOMS: atom_id res chain seq x y z
N MET A 1 -13.03 5.51 30.77
CA MET A 1 -12.29 4.96 29.61
C MET A 1 -13.20 4.77 28.39
N GLU A 2 -14.29 4.01 28.49
CA GLU A 2 -15.20 3.78 27.34
C GLU A 2 -15.77 5.06 26.70
N LYS A 3 -16.11 6.07 27.52
CA LYS A 3 -16.58 7.37 27.03
C LYS A 3 -15.57 8.12 26.16
N VAL A 4 -14.27 7.89 26.37
CA VAL A 4 -13.19 8.53 25.60
C VAL A 4 -13.08 7.87 24.24
N ILE A 5 -13.09 6.53 24.19
CA ILE A 5 -13.05 5.75 22.95
C ILE A 5 -14.23 6.12 22.05
N ALA A 6 -15.46 6.08 22.58
CA ALA A 6 -16.65 6.48 21.84
C ALA A 6 -16.68 7.97 21.44
N GLY A 7 -15.88 8.82 22.10
CA GLY A 7 -15.66 10.21 21.70
C GLY A 7 -14.77 10.30 20.46
N LEU A 8 -13.68 9.54 20.45
CA LEU A 8 -12.73 9.47 19.35
C LEU A 8 -13.36 8.84 18.11
N ASP A 9 -14.13 7.77 18.24
CA ASP A 9 -14.83 7.13 17.11
C ASP A 9 -15.74 8.15 16.40
N ARG A 10 -16.51 8.93 17.16
CA ARG A 10 -17.35 10.01 16.60
C ARG A 10 -16.56 11.13 15.96
N GLU A 11 -15.33 11.37 16.37
CA GLU A 11 -14.46 12.36 15.74
C GLU A 11 -13.87 11.85 14.44
N ILE A 12 -13.46 10.58 14.41
CA ILE A 12 -13.04 9.87 13.19
C ILE A 12 -14.17 9.90 12.16
N ASP A 13 -15.38 9.49 12.55
CA ASP A 13 -16.54 9.50 11.65
C ASP A 13 -16.86 10.90 11.10
N ARG A 14 -16.72 11.94 11.94
CA ARG A 14 -16.92 13.33 11.49
C ARG A 14 -15.90 13.74 10.44
N LYS A 15 -14.63 13.41 10.65
CA LYS A 15 -13.55 13.75 9.71
C LYS A 15 -13.61 12.93 8.42
N LEU A 16 -14.05 11.68 8.50
CA LEU A 16 -14.18 10.81 7.31
C LEU A 16 -15.26 11.27 6.34
N LYS A 17 -16.25 12.06 6.79
CA LYS A 17 -17.29 12.60 5.89
C LYS A 17 -16.72 13.43 4.74
N ASP A 18 -15.64 14.15 4.99
CA ASP A 18 -14.99 14.99 3.97
C ASP A 18 -14.27 14.14 2.90
N TYR A 19 -14.04 12.85 3.19
CA TYR A 19 -13.34 11.89 2.34
C TYR A 19 -14.25 10.74 1.87
N HIS A 20 -15.57 10.93 1.87
CA HIS A 20 -16.54 9.87 1.61
C HIS A 20 -16.30 9.16 0.26
N ARG A 21 -15.91 9.92 -0.77
CA ARG A 21 -15.67 9.35 -2.11
C ARG A 21 -14.43 8.45 -2.10
N GLU A 22 -13.35 8.93 -1.52
CA GLU A 22 -12.07 8.25 -1.40
C GLU A 22 -12.21 7.01 -0.51
N PHE A 23 -13.00 7.12 0.56
CA PHE A 23 -13.33 6.03 1.47
C PHE A 23 -14.02 4.86 0.76
N GLU A 24 -15.07 5.12 -0.02
CA GLU A 24 -15.77 4.07 -0.77
C GLU A 24 -14.87 3.41 -1.82
N LEU A 25 -14.06 4.21 -2.53
CA LEU A 25 -13.10 3.68 -3.51
C LEU A 25 -12.04 2.79 -2.84
N LEU A 26 -11.45 3.24 -1.75
CA LEU A 26 -10.44 2.48 -1.00
C LEU A 26 -11.02 1.20 -0.38
N LYS A 27 -12.26 1.24 0.09
CA LYS A 27 -12.98 0.06 0.61
C LYS A 27 -13.13 -1.02 -0.46
N ILE A 28 -13.43 -0.63 -1.70
CA ILE A 28 -13.55 -1.56 -2.85
C ILE A 28 -12.18 -2.11 -3.25
N VAL A 29 -11.18 -1.25 -3.43
CA VAL A 29 -9.86 -1.64 -3.97
C VAL A 29 -9.04 -2.46 -2.99
N LEU A 30 -9.06 -2.09 -1.70
CA LEU A 30 -8.24 -2.74 -0.68
C LEU A 30 -8.95 -3.95 -0.03
N GLY A 31 -10.28 -4.06 -0.16
CA GLY A 31 -11.05 -5.14 0.48
C GLY A 31 -10.90 -5.16 2.01
N VAL A 32 -10.50 -4.05 2.63
CA VAL A 32 -10.28 -3.92 4.07
C VAL A 32 -11.54 -3.42 4.80
N LYS A 33 -11.60 -3.66 6.11
CA LYS A 33 -12.65 -3.13 6.97
C LYS A 33 -12.54 -1.61 7.07
N GLU A 34 -13.64 -0.97 7.47
CA GLU A 34 -13.78 0.49 7.58
C GLU A 34 -12.68 1.16 8.40
N GLN A 35 -12.26 0.52 9.51
CA GLN A 35 -11.14 1.01 10.32
C GLN A 35 -9.80 1.00 9.57
N GLY A 36 -9.57 0.04 8.69
CA GLY A 36 -8.38 -0.01 7.85
C GLY A 36 -8.37 1.11 6.82
N VAL A 37 -9.52 1.38 6.18
CA VAL A 37 -9.67 2.51 5.25
C VAL A 37 -9.47 3.83 5.98
N ALA A 38 -10.05 3.97 7.18
CA ALA A 38 -9.87 5.15 8.02
C ALA A 38 -8.41 5.40 8.40
N SER A 39 -7.65 4.35 8.72
CA SER A 39 -6.20 4.46 8.98
C SER A 39 -5.45 4.98 7.76
N VAL A 40 -5.72 4.40 6.58
CA VAL A 40 -5.07 4.83 5.33
C VAL A 40 -5.38 6.30 5.03
N ILE A 41 -6.63 6.74 5.17
CA ILE A 41 -7.01 8.15 4.96
C ILE A 41 -6.37 9.05 6.01
N ALA A 42 -6.33 8.65 7.27
CA ALA A 42 -5.71 9.46 8.33
C ALA A 42 -4.20 9.64 8.11
N GLU A 43 -3.53 8.63 7.55
CA GLU A 43 -2.10 8.63 7.32
C GLU A 43 -1.69 9.32 6.01
N THR A 44 -2.44 9.09 4.93
CA THR A 44 -2.16 9.66 3.60
C THR A 44 -2.81 11.03 3.40
N GLY A 45 -3.89 11.33 4.13
CA GLY A 45 -4.78 12.46 3.88
C GLY A 45 -5.69 12.27 2.65
N ALA A 46 -5.73 11.07 2.06
CA ALA A 46 -6.39 10.74 0.79
C ALA A 46 -5.96 11.60 -0.42
N ASP A 47 -4.83 12.30 -0.29
CA ASP A 47 -4.26 13.15 -1.32
C ASP A 47 -3.17 12.38 -2.07
N MET A 48 -3.47 12.01 -3.31
CA MET A 48 -2.55 11.27 -4.17
C MET A 48 -1.49 12.16 -4.81
N ASP A 49 -1.65 13.49 -4.81
CA ASP A 49 -0.64 14.42 -5.36
C ASP A 49 0.62 14.46 -4.48
N ARG A 50 0.50 14.04 -3.22
CA ARG A 50 1.63 13.83 -2.30
C ARG A 50 2.51 12.65 -2.68
N PHE A 51 2.01 11.73 -3.51
CA PHE A 51 2.75 10.56 -3.96
C PHE A 51 3.06 10.69 -5.46
N PRO A 52 4.31 11.00 -5.83
CA PRO A 52 4.69 11.19 -7.24
C PRO A 52 4.42 9.97 -8.14
N SER A 53 4.34 8.77 -7.56
CA SER A 53 3.91 7.56 -8.25
C SER A 53 3.33 6.52 -7.29
N GLU A 54 2.62 5.53 -7.83
CA GLU A 54 2.12 4.35 -7.08
C GLU A 54 3.25 3.60 -6.34
N GLY A 55 4.48 3.64 -6.88
CA GLY A 55 5.68 3.11 -6.25
C GLY A 55 6.05 3.83 -4.94
N HIS A 56 5.81 5.13 -4.85
CA HIS A 56 6.05 5.91 -3.64
C HIS A 56 5.03 5.58 -2.56
N LEU A 57 3.75 5.46 -2.93
CA LEU A 57 2.70 5.04 -1.99
C LEU A 57 2.96 3.62 -1.48
N SER A 58 3.26 2.67 -2.36
CA SER A 58 3.54 1.28 -1.96
C SER A 58 4.81 1.16 -1.11
N THR A 59 5.83 1.97 -1.35
CA THR A 59 7.03 2.02 -0.50
C THR A 59 6.72 2.59 0.88
N TRP A 60 5.98 3.69 0.94
CA TRP A 60 5.52 4.29 2.21
C TRP A 60 4.65 3.31 3.02
N ALA A 61 3.73 2.61 2.36
CA ALA A 61 2.88 1.60 2.98
C ALA A 61 3.63 0.30 3.36
N GLY A 62 4.93 0.21 3.06
CA GLY A 62 5.72 -0.99 3.32
C GLY A 62 5.34 -2.19 2.44
N MET A 63 4.76 -1.95 1.27
CA MET A 63 4.40 -2.97 0.28
C MET A 63 5.36 -3.01 -0.92
N GLY A 64 6.35 -2.11 -0.97
CA GLY A 64 7.37 -2.11 -2.03
C GLY A 64 8.21 -3.40 -2.02
N PRO A 65 8.73 -3.84 -3.19
CA PRO A 65 9.46 -5.11 -3.33
C PRO A 65 10.76 -5.23 -2.50
N GLY A 66 11.17 -4.15 -1.82
CA GLY A 66 12.26 -4.14 -0.84
C GLY A 66 11.84 -4.14 0.63
N ASN A 67 10.54 -4.00 0.96
CA ASN A 67 10.07 -3.89 2.34
C ASN A 67 9.85 -5.25 3.05
N SER A 68 10.19 -6.36 2.39
CA SER A 68 10.28 -7.69 3.01
C SER A 68 11.57 -7.88 3.82
N GLU A 69 12.26 -6.80 4.21
CA GLU A 69 13.47 -6.83 5.04
C GLU A 69 13.19 -6.94 6.55
N SER A 70 11.94 -7.07 6.98
CA SER A 70 11.61 -7.31 8.41
C SER A 70 12.04 -8.70 8.91
N ALA A 71 12.49 -9.59 8.03
CA ALA A 71 12.93 -10.95 8.37
C ALA A 71 14.38 -11.27 7.96
N GLY A 72 15.23 -10.25 7.71
CA GLY A 72 16.68 -10.42 7.57
C GLY A 72 17.18 -11.39 6.48
N LYS A 73 16.33 -11.85 5.56
CA LYS A 73 16.72 -12.77 4.48
C LYS A 73 16.67 -12.08 3.13
N LYS A 74 17.87 -11.77 2.62
CA LYS A 74 18.09 -11.39 1.23
C LYS A 74 17.89 -12.62 0.35
N TRP A 75 16.84 -12.64 -0.46
CA TRP A 75 16.64 -13.68 -1.49
C TRP A 75 17.57 -13.50 -2.70
N LYS A 76 18.31 -12.40 -2.80
CA LYS A 76 19.16 -12.11 -3.97
C LYS A 76 20.40 -12.99 -4.10
N ASP A 77 20.66 -13.88 -3.14
CA ASP A 77 21.79 -14.82 -3.15
C ASP A 77 21.35 -16.29 -3.28
N ASP A 78 20.20 -16.60 -3.93
CA ASP A 78 19.92 -17.98 -4.36
C ASP A 78 20.49 -18.23 -5.78
N PRO A 79 21.60 -18.98 -5.94
CA PRO A 79 22.18 -19.31 -7.25
C PRO A 79 21.30 -20.26 -8.09
N ARG A 80 20.12 -20.68 -7.62
CA ARG A 80 19.26 -21.64 -8.33
C ARG A 80 18.27 -21.01 -9.33
N GLN A 81 18.31 -19.70 -9.56
CA GLN A 81 17.37 -19.01 -10.48
C GLN A 81 18.00 -18.49 -11.78
N THR A 82 19.09 -19.09 -12.25
CA THR A 82 19.58 -18.89 -13.63
C THR A 82 19.15 -20.04 -14.53
N VAL A 83 17.90 -20.07 -14.98
CA VAL A 83 17.51 -20.84 -16.17
C VAL A 83 16.24 -20.24 -16.79
N PHE A 84 16.41 -19.15 -17.54
CA PHE A 84 15.50 -18.81 -18.63
C PHE A 84 16.35 -18.53 -19.87
N PRO A 85 16.41 -19.45 -20.86
CA PRO A 85 17.10 -19.14 -22.09
C PRO A 85 16.25 -18.13 -22.89
N SER A 86 16.78 -16.93 -23.08
CA SER A 86 16.26 -15.95 -24.03
C SER A 86 16.22 -16.55 -25.44
N ARG A 87 15.01 -16.76 -25.97
CA ARG A 87 14.80 -16.86 -27.41
C ARG A 87 14.65 -15.45 -27.95
N ASN A 88 15.64 -14.98 -28.71
CA ASN A 88 15.50 -14.35 -30.03
C ASN A 88 16.69 -13.45 -30.36
N ALA A 89 17.39 -13.78 -31.45
CA ALA A 89 17.78 -12.90 -32.57
C ALA A 89 18.78 -13.70 -33.44
N SER A 90 18.35 -14.34 -34.53
CA SER A 90 18.27 -13.78 -35.88
C SER A 90 19.61 -13.24 -36.43
N ILE A 91 20.14 -13.98 -37.43
CA ILE A 91 20.76 -13.53 -38.70
C ILE A 91 21.78 -12.38 -38.67
N ALA A 92 23.04 -12.72 -38.97
CA ALA A 92 23.91 -11.96 -39.88
C ALA A 92 25.06 -12.87 -40.37
N SER A 93 25.42 -12.68 -41.64
CA SER A 93 26.29 -13.48 -42.53
C SER A 93 27.70 -13.81 -42.04
#